data_AF-A0A2H3GB52-F1
#
_entry.id   AF-A0A2H3GB52-F1
#
_cell.length_a   1.000
_cell.length_b   1.000
_cell.length_c   1.000
_cell.angle_alpha   90.00
_cell.angle_beta   90.00
_cell.angle_gamma   90.00
#
_symmetry.space_group_name_H-M   'P 1'
#
loop_
_entity.id
_entity.type
_entity.pdbx_description
1 polymer ?
#
loop_
_entity_poly.entity_id
_entity_poly.type
_entity_poly.pdbx_seq_one_letter_code
_entity_poly.pdbx_strand_id
1 'polypeptide(L)'
;MKVATNTLLSLFLLAPLIDATKEKNAWLQPEHGFFNIANFTFDTSEVLDDLEIHYQTLGKLKVNKDGSNNAVVLLHSTTLSGEQFLSEDFGAVLFNKG
;
A
#
# COMPACT_ATOMS: atom_id res chain seq x y z
N MET A 1 40.27 -59.37 -5.34
CA MET A 1 41.12 -58.75 -6.39
C MET A 1 40.21 -58.04 -7.38
N LYS A 2 40.59 -56.80 -7.75
CA LYS A 2 40.07 -55.92 -8.83
C LYS A 2 38.94 -54.93 -8.50
N VAL A 3 39.40 -53.73 -8.14
CA VAL A 3 39.03 -52.37 -8.63
C VAL A 3 37.70 -52.17 -9.36
N ALA A 4 36.94 -51.14 -8.95
CA ALA A 4 36.56 -50.05 -9.85
C ALA A 4 36.10 -48.81 -9.08
N THR A 5 36.98 -47.82 -9.08
CA THR A 5 36.77 -46.37 -8.99
C THR A 5 35.42 -45.90 -9.57
N ASN A 6 34.75 -44.98 -8.88
CA ASN A 6 33.99 -43.89 -9.51
C ASN A 6 33.72 -42.77 -8.49
N THR A 7 34.65 -41.83 -8.43
CA THR A 7 34.48 -40.57 -7.70
C THR A 7 33.62 -39.64 -8.56
N LEU A 8 32.31 -39.57 -8.29
CA LEU A 8 31.44 -38.56 -8.87
C LEU A 8 31.63 -37.25 -8.09
N LEU A 9 32.37 -36.31 -8.69
CA LEU A 9 32.53 -34.95 -8.19
C LEU A 9 31.27 -34.15 -8.58
N SER A 10 30.25 -34.15 -7.74
CA SER A 10 29.07 -33.30 -7.90
C SER A 10 29.42 -31.86 -7.49
N LEU A 11 29.60 -30.98 -8.47
CA LEU A 11 29.77 -29.55 -8.27
C LEU A 11 28.40 -28.93 -7.92
N PHE A 12 28.13 -28.73 -6.64
CA PHE A 12 26.97 -27.93 -6.21
C PHE A 12 27.26 -26.45 -6.52
N LEU A 13 26.63 -25.92 -7.57
CA LEU A 13 26.53 -24.48 -7.79
C LEU A 13 25.73 -23.89 -6.63
N LEU A 14 26.43 -23.25 -5.69
CA LEU A 14 25.83 -22.45 -4.61
C LEU A 14 25.30 -21.17 -5.26
N ALA A 15 24.07 -21.20 -5.77
CA ALA A 15 23.36 -19.98 -6.10
C ALA A 15 23.15 -19.21 -4.79
N PRO A 16 23.53 -17.92 -4.69
CA PRO A 16 23.16 -17.14 -3.53
C PRO A 16 21.62 -17.10 -3.48
N LEU A 17 21.03 -17.58 -2.38
CA LEU A 17 19.69 -17.16 -2.02
C LEU A 17 19.81 -15.66 -1.77
N ILE A 18 19.44 -14.86 -2.77
CA ILE A 18 19.09 -13.46 -2.54
C ILE A 18 17.82 -13.55 -1.69
N ASP A 19 17.99 -13.41 -0.38
CA ASP A 19 16.89 -13.25 0.55
C ASP A 19 16.26 -11.90 0.21
N ALA A 20 15.23 -11.94 -0.64
CA ALA A 20 14.41 -10.78 -0.94
C ALA A 20 13.51 -10.53 0.28
N THR A 21 14.13 -10.11 1.39
CA THR A 21 13.39 -9.54 2.50
C THR A 21 12.77 -8.25 1.97
N LYS A 22 11.50 -8.34 1.56
CA LYS A 22 10.67 -7.18 1.26
C LYS A 22 10.75 -6.31 2.50
N GLU A 23 11.43 -5.16 2.43
CA GLU A 23 11.47 -4.25 3.57
C GLU A 23 10.03 -3.89 3.91
N LYS A 24 9.63 -4.28 5.12
CA LYS A 24 8.31 -3.96 5.62
C LYS A 24 8.37 -2.48 5.96
N ASN A 25 7.70 -1.65 5.17
CA ASN A 25 7.49 -0.25 5.48
C ASN A 25 7.16 -0.10 6.97
N ALA A 26 7.83 0.83 7.64
CA ALA A 26 7.72 1.01 9.10
C ALA A 26 6.34 1.52 9.55
N TRP A 27 5.49 1.93 8.59
CA TRP A 27 4.10 2.32 8.81
C TRP A 27 3.10 1.21 8.45
N LEU A 28 1.83 1.43 8.82
CA LEU A 28 0.76 0.48 8.57
C LEU A 28 0.55 0.25 7.07
N GLN A 29 -0.04 -0.89 6.72
CA GLN A 29 -0.47 -1.12 5.34
C GLN A 29 -1.80 -0.39 5.10
N PRO A 30 -1.99 0.25 3.94
CA PRO A 30 -3.24 0.91 3.62
C PRO A 30 -4.38 -0.09 3.41
N GLU A 31 -5.60 0.32 3.75
CA GLU A 31 -6.82 -0.36 3.30
C GLU A 31 -7.47 0.48 2.20
N HIS A 32 -7.74 -0.11 1.04
CA HIS A 32 -8.37 0.56 -0.09
C HIS A 32 -9.89 0.37 -0.07
N GLY A 33 -10.62 1.36 -0.56
CA GLY A 33 -12.07 1.31 -0.65
C GLY A 33 -12.63 2.27 -1.68
N PHE A 34 -13.95 2.16 -1.86
CA PHE A 34 -14.73 2.98 -2.78
C PHE A 34 -15.90 3.59 -2.02
N PHE A 35 -16.27 4.81 -2.41
CA PHE A 35 -17.47 5.47 -1.93
C PHE A 35 -18.28 5.97 -3.13
N ASN A 36 -19.50 5.44 -3.26
CA ASN A 36 -20.37 5.68 -4.42
C ASN A 36 -21.44 6.71 -4.05
N ILE A 37 -21.62 7.71 -4.90
CA ILE A 37 -22.64 8.74 -4.78
C ILE A 37 -23.54 8.65 -6.01
N ALA A 38 -24.74 8.11 -5.81
CA ALA A 38 -25.74 8.01 -6.86
C ALA A 38 -26.29 9.39 -7.26
N ASN A 39 -26.54 9.58 -8.55
CA ASN A 39 -27.10 10.80 -9.15
C ASN A 39 -26.32 12.06 -8.75
N PHE A 40 -24.99 12.00 -8.80
CA PHE A 40 -24.14 13.13 -8.48
C PHE A 40 -24.41 14.29 -9.43
N THR A 41 -24.82 15.44 -8.88
CA THR A 41 -25.13 16.64 -9.65
C THR A 41 -23.94 17.59 -9.56
N PHE A 42 -23.35 17.91 -10.71
CA PHE A 42 -22.31 18.94 -10.81
C PHE A 42 -22.90 20.34 -10.60
N ASP A 43 -22.06 21.33 -10.30
CA ASP A 43 -22.48 22.73 -10.21
C ASP A 43 -23.01 23.29 -11.54
N THR A 44 -22.63 22.66 -12.67
CA THR A 44 -23.18 22.87 -14.02
C THR A 44 -24.59 22.32 -14.21
N SER A 45 -25.16 21.64 -13.21
CA SER A 45 -26.44 20.90 -13.25
C SER A 45 -26.46 19.63 -14.11
N GLU A 46 -25.31 19.23 -14.68
CA GLU A 46 -25.17 17.89 -15.29
C GLU A 46 -25.22 16.81 -14.20
N VAL A 47 -25.69 15.62 -14.55
CA VAL A 47 -25.84 14.50 -13.62
C VAL A 47 -24.99 13.32 -14.09
N LEU A 48 -24.22 12.76 -13.16
CA LEU A 48 -23.57 11.46 -13.29
C LEU A 48 -24.32 10.44 -12.45
N ASP A 49 -24.75 9.34 -13.08
CA ASP A 49 -25.57 8.32 -12.42
C ASP A 49 -24.89 7.70 -11.19
N ASP A 50 -23.58 7.47 -11.27
CA ASP A 50 -22.77 6.99 -10.15
C ASP A 50 -21.38 7.63 -10.16
N LEU A 51 -21.10 8.45 -9.15
CA LEU A 51 -19.76 8.95 -8.87
C LEU A 51 -19.07 8.03 -7.86
N GLU A 52 -18.06 7.29 -8.31
CA GLU A 52 -17.23 6.45 -7.46
C GLU A 52 -15.94 7.18 -7.06
N ILE A 53 -15.74 7.36 -5.76
CA ILE A 53 -14.52 7.95 -5.19
C ILE A 53 -13.65 6.84 -4.63
N HIS A 54 -12.45 6.70 -5.19
CA HIS A 54 -11.44 5.75 -4.74
C HIS A 54 -10.67 6.38 -3.58
N TYR A 55 -10.54 5.66 -2.47
CA TYR A 55 -9.79 6.13 -1.32
C TYR A 55 -8.95 5.02 -0.69
N GLN A 56 -8.04 5.44 0.19
CA GLN A 56 -7.28 4.56 1.05
C GLN A 56 -7.26 5.11 2.46
N THR A 57 -7.19 4.22 3.45
CA THR A 57 -7.13 4.58 4.86
C THR A 57 -5.90 3.98 5.52
N LEU A 58 -5.41 4.66 6.56
CA LEU A 58 -4.27 4.21 7.35
C LEU A 58 -4.61 4.30 8.83
N GLY A 59 -4.58 3.17 9.52
CA GLY A 59 -4.88 3.09 10.96
C GLY A 59 -6.36 2.80 11.25
N LYS A 60 -6.84 3.31 12.39
CA LYS A 60 -8.20 3.02 12.89
C LYS A 60 -8.92 4.30 13.26
N LEU A 61 -10.15 4.44 12.78
CA LEU A 61 -11.06 5.51 13.16
C LEU A 61 -11.45 5.36 14.63
N LYS A 62 -11.35 6.46 15.38
CA LYS A 62 -11.84 6.61 16.75
C LYS A 62 -12.87 7.71 16.75
N VAL A 63 -14.08 7.40 17.20
CA VAL A 63 -15.20 8.34 17.30
C VAL A 63 -15.57 8.48 18.77
N ASN A 64 -15.59 9.70 19.26
CA ASN A 64 -15.99 10.05 20.61
C ASN A 64 -17.52 10.07 20.74
N LYS A 65 -18.02 10.09 21.97
CA LYS A 65 -19.47 10.12 22.24
C LYS A 65 -20.17 11.38 21.72
N ASP A 66 -19.43 12.49 21.59
CA ASP A 66 -19.93 13.75 21.04
C ASP A 66 -19.87 13.81 19.51
N GLY A 67 -19.44 12.73 18.84
CA GLY A 67 -19.31 12.64 17.38
C GLY A 67 -17.98 13.15 16.82
N SER A 68 -17.11 13.76 17.63
CA SER A 68 -15.77 14.13 17.19
C SER A 68 -14.93 12.88 16.88
N ASN A 69 -14.00 12.99 15.93
CA ASN A 69 -13.17 11.87 15.50
C ASN A 69 -11.74 12.30 15.15
N ASN A 70 -10.87 11.31 14.92
CA ASN A 70 -9.45 11.52 14.61
C ASN A 70 -9.13 11.42 13.10
N ALA A 71 -10.12 11.57 12.22
CA ALA A 71 -9.88 11.49 10.78
C ALA A 71 -9.09 12.71 10.29
N VAL A 72 -8.10 12.46 9.43
CA VAL A 72 -7.34 13.49 8.72
C VAL A 72 -7.41 13.14 7.23
N VAL A 73 -7.74 14.13 6.40
CA VAL A 73 -7.85 13.95 4.95
C VAL A 73 -6.62 14.53 4.28
N LEU A 74 -5.98 13.72 3.44
CA LEU A 74 -4.89 14.12 2.55
C LEU A 74 -5.40 14.09 1.12
N LEU A 75 -5.22 15.20 0.39
CA LEU A 75 -5.61 15.34 -1.00
C LEU A 75 -4.37 15.41 -1.87
N HIS A 76 -4.40 14.71 -3.01
CA HIS A 76 -3.30 14.69 -3.97
C HIS A 76 -3.40 15.85 -4.96
N SER A 77 -2.31 16.11 -5.67
CA SER A 77 -2.27 17.04 -6.80
C SER A 77 -2.94 16.46 -8.05
N THR A 78 -3.26 17.30 -9.03
CA THR A 78 -3.99 16.92 -10.26
C THR A 78 -3.41 15.73 -11.03
N THR A 79 -2.08 15.58 -11.05
CA THR A 79 -1.40 14.59 -11.91
C THR A 79 -1.15 13.25 -11.23
N LEU A 80 -1.16 13.21 -9.90
CA LEU A 80 -0.75 12.03 -9.13
C LEU A 80 -1.94 11.50 -8.34
N SER A 81 -1.80 10.29 -7.79
CA SER A 81 -2.80 9.69 -6.90
C SER A 81 -2.36 9.78 -5.43
N GLY A 82 -3.27 9.43 -4.52
CA GLY A 82 -2.96 9.30 -3.10
C GLY A 82 -1.88 8.25 -2.78
N GLU A 83 -1.59 7.32 -3.70
CA GLU A 83 -0.55 6.30 -3.55
C GLU A 83 0.84 6.91 -3.29
N GLN A 84 1.12 8.11 -3.83
CA GLN A 84 2.40 8.77 -3.63
C GLN A 84 2.70 9.04 -2.15
N PHE A 85 1.69 9.30 -1.32
CA PHE A 85 1.91 9.50 0.12
C PHE A 85 2.44 8.26 0.83
N LEU A 86 2.29 7.08 0.22
CA LEU A 86 2.77 5.81 0.74
C LEU A 86 4.13 5.40 0.15
N SER A 87 4.76 6.24 -0.68
CA SER A 87 6.14 6.00 -1.12
C SER A 87 7.11 6.16 0.05
N GLU A 88 8.31 5.59 -0.06
CA GLU A 88 9.36 5.72 0.97
C GLU A 88 9.71 7.18 1.28
N ASP A 89 9.75 8.03 0.26
CA ASP A 89 10.09 9.45 0.40
C ASP A 89 9.09 10.23 1.29
N PHE A 90 7.82 9.81 1.31
CA PHE A 90 6.76 10.50 2.05
C PHE A 90 6.29 9.71 3.27
N GLY A 91 5.93 8.44 3.09
CA GLY A 91 5.31 7.62 4.13
C GLY A 91 6.18 7.45 5.37
N ALA A 92 7.50 7.36 5.18
CA ALA A 92 8.44 7.24 6.28
C ALA A 92 8.47 8.48 7.18
N VAL A 93 8.20 9.67 6.63
CA VAL A 93 8.16 10.93 7.38
C VAL A 93 6.74 11.19 7.91
N LEU A 94 5.72 10.91 7.12
CA LEU A 94 4.33 11.23 7.44
C LEU A 94 3.72 10.29 8.49
N PHE A 95 4.10 9.01 8.48
CA PHE A 95 3.34 7.97 9.21
C PHE A 95 4.17 7.16 10.20
N ASN A 96 5.49 7.33 10.24
CA ASN A 96 6.29 6.78 11.32
C ASN A 96 6.11 7.60 12.60
N LYS A 97 6.61 7.05 13.71
CA LYS A 97 6.75 7.82 14.94
C LYS A 97 7.73 8.96 14.69
N GLY A 98 7.31 10.18 15.04
CA GLY A 98 8.19 11.35 15.08
C GLY A 98 9.21 11.29 16.19
#